data_AF-A0A8T4XZJ1-F1
#
_entry.id   AF-A0A8T4XZJ1-F1
#
_cell.length_a   1.000
_cell.length_b   1.000
_cell.length_c   1.000
_cell.angle_alpha   90.00
_cell.angle_beta   90.00
_cell.angle_gamma   90.00
#
_symmetry.space_group_name_H-M   'P 1'
#
loop_
_entity.id
_entity.type
_entity.pdbx_description
1 polymer ?
#
loop_
_entity_poly.entity_id
_entity_poly.type
_entity_poly.pdbx_seq_one_letter_code
_entity_poly.pdbx_strand_id
1 'polypeptide(L)'
;MHHSSYLAPSLDKPQLNIILSLSLLTDVSRSIIYEGRKTWQISFPLGGIGTGCIGLAGNGRLIDWEIFNRPNKGGLNGFSHFAIKAESDGKVLDARILNGDLPPPYSGELSKPPFQSFGFGPPRGYMTGFPHFKKTKFEGGFPIAKISFEDDDFPGEVEMIAFNPFIPLNDRDSSIPAAFFEVKIRNTSDKRTVF
;
A
#
# COMPACT_ATOMS: atom_id res chain seq x y z
N MET A 1 -6.46 -17.29 -35.52
CA MET A 1 -5.25 -17.07 -34.70
C MET A 1 -4.84 -15.62 -34.84
N HIS A 2 -5.15 -14.78 -33.86
CA HIS A 2 -4.58 -13.43 -33.77
C HIS A 2 -3.96 -13.29 -32.38
N HIS A 3 -2.63 -13.30 -32.35
CA HIS A 3 -1.84 -12.99 -31.16
C HIS A 3 -1.73 -11.47 -31.08
N SER A 4 -2.37 -10.86 -30.08
CA SER A 4 -2.15 -9.46 -29.72
C SER A 4 -1.03 -9.44 -28.68
N SER A 5 0.20 -9.21 -29.14
CA SER A 5 1.33 -8.88 -28.26
C SER A 5 1.08 -7.49 -27.68
N TYR A 6 0.70 -7.42 -26.40
CA TYR A 6 0.80 -6.19 -25.62
C TYR A 6 2.27 -5.81 -25.49
N LEU A 7 2.71 -4.81 -26.25
CA LEU A 7 3.98 -4.14 -26.02
C LEU A 7 3.83 -3.29 -24.75
N ALA A 8 4.64 -3.59 -23.73
CA ALA A 8 4.76 -2.72 -22.57
C ALA A 8 5.18 -1.31 -23.03
N PRO A 9 4.60 -0.23 -22.50
CA PRO A 9 5.04 1.12 -22.84
C PRO A 9 6.52 1.29 -22.49
N SER A 10 7.29 1.89 -23.38
CA SER A 10 8.66 2.30 -23.07
C SER A 10 8.60 3.35 -21.94
N LEU A 11 9.21 3.04 -20.79
CA LEU A 11 9.31 3.97 -19.67
C LEU A 11 10.11 5.21 -20.09
N ASP A 12 9.59 6.40 -19.80
CA ASP A 12 10.31 7.65 -20.10
C ASP A 12 11.59 7.74 -19.26
N LYS A 13 12.63 8.39 -19.79
CA LYS A 13 13.94 8.59 -19.11
C LYS A 13 13.86 9.05 -17.64
N PRO A 14 12.91 9.91 -17.20
CA PRO A 14 12.76 10.29 -15.79
C PRO A 14 12.33 9.10 -14.91
N GLN A 15 11.42 8.25 -15.39
CA GLN A 15 10.99 7.05 -14.67
C GLN A 15 12.13 6.04 -14.55
N LEU A 16 12.94 5.90 -15.60
CA LEU A 16 14.13 5.04 -15.59
C LEU A 16 15.18 5.52 -14.57
N ASN A 17 15.41 6.83 -14.47
CA ASN A 17 16.32 7.42 -13.49
C ASN A 17 15.80 7.28 -12.05
N ILE A 18 14.49 7.43 -11.84
CA ILE A 18 13.86 7.19 -10.53
C ILE A 18 14.06 5.73 -10.12
N ILE A 19 13.78 4.77 -11.01
CA ILE A 19 13.97 3.32 -10.74
C ILE A 19 15.45 2.99 -10.46
N LEU A 20 16.39 3.56 -11.23
CA LEU A 20 17.83 3.37 -11.00
C LEU A 20 18.27 3.97 -9.65
N SER A 21 17.77 5.16 -9.29
CA SER A 21 18.02 5.76 -7.96
C SER A 21 17.40 4.93 -6.82
N LEU A 22 16.26 4.29 -7.07
CA LEU A 22 15.57 3.43 -6.11
C LEU A 22 16.40 2.18 -5.80
N SER A 23 17.02 1.56 -6.83
CA SER A 23 17.91 0.41 -6.65
C SER A 23 19.15 0.74 -5.81
N LEU A 24 19.67 1.97 -5.92
CA LEU A 24 20.76 2.47 -5.08
C LEU A 24 20.31 2.79 -3.65
N LEU A 25 19.07 3.28 -3.46
CA LEU A 25 18.49 3.53 -2.14
C LEU A 25 18.17 2.24 -1.38
N THR A 26 17.76 1.17 -2.08
CA THR A 26 17.51 -0.14 -1.46
C THR A 26 18.77 -0.81 -0.92
N ASP A 27 19.94 -0.47 -1.44
CA ASP A 27 21.23 -1.07 -1.05
C ASP A 27 21.87 -0.38 0.17
N VAL A 28 21.44 0.84 0.52
CA VAL A 28 22.07 1.67 1.58
C VAL A 28 21.32 1.62 2.92
N SER A 29 20.06 1.17 2.96
CA SER A 29 19.31 1.05 4.21
C SER A 29 19.37 -0.37 4.79
N ARG A 30 19.88 -0.53 6.02
CA ARG A 30 19.48 -1.67 6.86
C ARG A 30 17.98 -1.55 7.11
N SER A 31 17.17 -2.25 6.33
CA SER A 31 15.73 -2.19 6.45
C SER A 31 15.29 -2.87 7.75
N ILE A 32 14.45 -2.19 8.52
CA ILE A 32 13.89 -2.73 9.76
C ILE A 32 12.57 -3.40 9.39
N ILE A 33 12.40 -4.65 9.81
CA ILE A 33 11.17 -5.41 9.63
C ILE A 33 10.29 -5.25 10.88
N TYR A 34 9.06 -4.81 10.66
CA TYR A 34 8.01 -4.62 11.67
C TYR A 34 6.90 -5.65 11.43
N GLU A 35 6.53 -6.36 12.49
CA GLU A 35 5.50 -7.40 12.47
C GLU A 35 4.61 -7.31 13.72
N GLY A 36 3.38 -7.84 13.61
CA GLY A 36 2.43 -7.90 14.71
C GLY A 36 2.18 -6.52 15.34
N ARG A 37 2.30 -6.41 16.67
CA ARG A 37 2.06 -5.13 17.37
C ARG A 37 2.96 -3.98 16.93
N LYS A 38 4.12 -4.27 16.33
CA LYS A 38 5.06 -3.24 15.87
C LYS A 38 4.56 -2.49 14.64
N THR A 39 3.57 -3.01 13.91
CA THR A 39 2.99 -2.34 12.73
C THR A 39 1.89 -1.34 13.09
N TRP A 40 1.36 -1.38 14.31
CA TRP A 40 0.11 -0.70 14.70
C TRP A 40 0.16 0.82 14.67
N GLN A 41 1.36 1.40 14.80
CA GLN A 41 1.57 2.85 14.89
C GLN A 41 2.34 3.40 13.69
N ILE A 42 2.50 2.59 12.64
CA ILE A 42 3.16 3.04 11.41
C ILE A 42 2.17 3.91 10.62
N SER A 43 2.59 5.12 10.28
CA SER A 43 2.01 5.98 9.25
C SER A 43 3.18 6.49 8.41
N PHE A 44 3.51 5.75 7.34
CA PHE A 44 4.66 6.06 6.49
C PHE A 44 4.26 7.10 5.45
N PRO A 45 4.93 8.27 5.38
CA PRO A 45 4.48 9.36 4.53
C PRO A 45 4.77 9.10 3.05
N LEU A 46 3.73 9.16 2.22
CA LEU A 46 3.83 9.12 0.76
C LEU A 46 3.39 10.47 0.18
N GLY A 47 4.36 11.28 -0.26
CA GLY A 47 4.14 12.58 -0.87
C GLY A 47 5.43 13.40 -0.94
N GLY A 48 5.52 14.25 -1.95
CA GLY A 48 6.67 15.12 -2.16
C GLY A 48 6.69 16.32 -1.22
N ILE A 49 7.85 16.97 -1.14
CA ILE A 49 8.07 18.16 -0.32
C ILE A 49 7.04 19.25 -0.68
N GLY A 50 6.30 19.72 0.33
CA GLY A 50 5.30 20.79 0.16
C GLY A 50 4.00 20.38 -0.55
N THR A 51 3.82 19.10 -0.89
CA THR A 51 2.64 18.64 -1.67
C THR A 51 1.50 18.06 -0.82
N GLY A 52 1.73 17.91 0.48
CA GLY A 52 0.91 17.06 1.33
C GLY A 52 1.33 15.59 1.24
N CYS A 53 0.69 14.72 2.02
CA CYS A 53 1.00 13.28 1.97
C CYS A 53 -0.23 12.41 2.27
N ILE A 54 -0.11 11.15 1.89
CA ILE A 54 -0.98 10.07 2.33
C ILE A 54 -0.13 9.16 3.23
N GLY A 55 -0.63 8.83 4.41
CA GLY A 55 0.02 7.85 5.28
C GLY A 55 -0.23 6.43 4.79
N LEU A 56 0.82 5.62 4.70
CA LEU A 56 0.72 4.17 4.52
C LEU A 56 0.84 3.49 5.88
N ALA A 57 -0.24 2.86 6.32
CA ALA A 57 -0.27 2.13 7.57
C ALA A 57 0.54 0.83 7.48
N GLY A 58 1.01 0.33 8.62
CA GLY A 58 1.74 -0.94 8.70
C GLY A 58 0.95 -2.17 8.23
N ASN A 59 -0.38 -2.04 8.12
CA ASN A 59 -1.27 -3.05 7.57
C ASN A 59 -1.74 -2.73 6.14
N GLY A 60 -1.05 -1.86 5.40
CA GLY A 60 -1.35 -1.57 3.98
C GLY A 60 -2.46 -0.54 3.74
N ARG A 61 -3.18 -0.12 4.78
CA ARG A 61 -4.24 0.90 4.65
C ARG A 61 -3.68 2.28 4.30
N LEU A 62 -4.39 3.00 3.43
CA LEU A 62 -4.13 4.41 3.18
C LEU A 62 -4.87 5.28 4.21
N ILE A 63 -4.11 5.96 5.07
CA ILE A 63 -4.57 6.77 6.20
C ILE A 63 -4.06 8.21 6.08
N ASP A 64 -4.46 9.08 7.00
CA ASP A 64 -3.93 10.45 7.13
C ASP A 64 -3.87 11.20 5.79
N TRP A 65 -5.02 11.35 5.13
CA TRP A 65 -5.10 12.02 3.83
C TRP A 65 -4.91 13.54 3.98
N GLU A 66 -3.66 14.00 3.90
CA GLU A 66 -3.23 15.39 4.14
C GLU A 66 -2.91 16.13 2.82
N ILE A 67 -3.77 15.95 1.81
CA ILE A 67 -3.57 16.49 0.43
C ILE A 67 -4.38 17.77 0.15
N PHE A 68 -5.06 18.33 1.15
CA PHE A 68 -5.92 19.51 1.02
C PHE A 68 -5.35 20.74 1.73
N ASN A 69 -4.02 20.86 1.76
CA ASN A 69 -3.30 22.00 2.34
C ASN A 69 -3.69 22.33 3.80
N ARG A 70 -3.98 21.29 4.60
CA ARG A 70 -4.26 21.41 6.03
C ARG A 70 -3.86 20.14 6.76
N PRO A 71 -3.45 20.23 8.05
CA PRO A 71 -3.33 19.06 8.90
C PRO A 71 -4.63 18.27 8.92
N ASN A 72 -4.54 16.94 8.73
CA ASN A 72 -5.70 16.07 8.59
C ASN A 72 -5.41 14.64 9.05
N LYS A 73 -4.73 14.48 10.19
CA LYS A 73 -4.53 13.18 10.85
C LYS A 73 -5.86 12.52 11.19
N GLY A 74 -5.95 11.21 10.93
CA GLY A 74 -7.20 10.46 10.94
C GLY A 74 -8.16 10.82 9.79
N GLY A 75 -7.76 11.70 8.87
CA GLY A 75 -8.51 12.04 7.66
C GLY A 75 -8.62 10.84 6.71
N LEU A 76 -9.77 10.70 6.07
CA LEU A 76 -10.08 9.56 5.20
C LEU A 76 -10.51 10.02 3.81
N ASN A 77 -9.97 9.35 2.79
CA ASN A 77 -10.60 9.25 1.49
C ASN A 77 -11.29 7.88 1.42
N GLY A 78 -12.51 7.81 1.94
CA GLY A 78 -13.20 6.55 2.25
C GLY A 78 -13.18 5.55 1.09
N PHE A 79 -13.06 4.26 1.41
CA PHE A 79 -13.02 3.17 0.43
C PHE A 79 -11.84 3.21 -0.56
N SER A 80 -10.81 4.04 -0.33
CA SER A 80 -9.59 4.02 -1.15
C SER A 80 -8.68 2.87 -0.74
N HIS A 81 -8.41 1.96 -1.68
CA HIS A 81 -7.64 0.74 -1.45
C HIS A 81 -7.11 0.17 -2.77
N PHE A 82 -6.19 -0.79 -2.67
CA PHE A 82 -5.85 -1.71 -3.74
C PHE A 82 -6.51 -3.07 -3.48
N ALA A 83 -6.88 -3.78 -4.54
CA ALA A 83 -7.45 -5.12 -4.46
C ALA A 83 -6.78 -6.06 -5.46
N ILE A 84 -6.84 -7.35 -5.15
CA ILE A 84 -6.31 -8.43 -5.99
C ILE A 84 -7.35 -9.53 -6.12
N LYS A 85 -7.43 -10.15 -7.30
CA LYS A 85 -8.36 -11.23 -7.61
C LYS A 85 -7.61 -12.36 -8.29
N ALA A 86 -7.59 -13.54 -7.69
CA ALA A 86 -7.00 -14.73 -8.29
C ALA A 86 -8.07 -15.55 -9.03
N GLU A 87 -7.79 -15.92 -10.28
CA GLU A 87 -8.66 -16.75 -11.13
C GLU A 87 -7.90 -17.91 -11.77
N SER A 88 -8.52 -19.09 -11.81
CA SER A 88 -8.02 -20.27 -12.57
C SER A 88 -9.18 -20.89 -13.33
N ASP A 89 -8.94 -21.27 -14.59
CA ASP A 89 -9.93 -21.94 -15.45
C ASP A 89 -11.30 -21.22 -15.52
N GLY A 90 -11.27 -19.88 -15.52
CA GLY A 90 -12.48 -19.04 -15.57
C GLY A 90 -13.28 -18.97 -14.26
N LYS A 91 -12.75 -19.46 -13.14
CA LYS A 91 -13.36 -19.38 -11.82
C LYS A 91 -12.54 -18.50 -10.88
N VAL A 92 -13.23 -17.67 -10.09
CA VAL A 92 -12.61 -16.91 -9.01
C VAL A 92 -12.21 -17.86 -7.89
N LEU A 93 -10.92 -17.87 -7.56
CA LEU A 93 -10.37 -18.59 -6.42
C LEU A 93 -10.48 -17.73 -5.16
N ASP A 94 -10.10 -16.46 -5.24
CA ASP A 94 -10.17 -15.50 -4.14
C ASP A 94 -10.17 -14.05 -4.66
N ALA A 95 -10.73 -13.11 -3.89
CA ALA A 95 -10.69 -11.68 -4.15
C ALA A 95 -10.64 -10.90 -2.82
N ARG A 96 -9.60 -10.07 -2.67
CA ARG A 96 -9.26 -9.43 -1.39
C ARG A 96 -8.74 -8.02 -1.59
N ILE A 97 -8.85 -7.18 -0.56
CA ILE A 97 -8.12 -5.91 -0.51
C ILE A 97 -6.70 -6.14 0.01
N LEU A 98 -5.73 -5.35 -0.45
CA LEU A 98 -4.34 -5.39 -0.01
C LEU A 98 -4.16 -4.68 1.34
N ASN A 99 -4.88 -5.19 2.35
CA ASN A 99 -4.76 -4.79 3.74
C ASN A 99 -4.47 -6.01 4.61
N GLY A 100 -3.87 -5.76 5.77
CA GLY A 100 -3.83 -6.66 6.92
C GLY A 100 -4.98 -6.40 7.89
N ASP A 101 -5.06 -7.24 8.93
CA ASP A 101 -5.96 -7.03 10.07
C ASP A 101 -5.86 -5.59 10.61
N LEU A 102 -7.01 -5.03 10.98
CA LEU A 102 -7.03 -3.83 11.83
C LEU A 102 -6.66 -4.25 13.26
N PRO A 103 -5.82 -3.50 13.98
CA PRO A 103 -5.55 -3.78 15.38
C PRO A 103 -6.68 -3.31 16.34
N PRO A 104 -6.80 -3.91 17.53
CA PRO A 104 -7.67 -3.42 18.61
C PRO A 104 -7.29 -1.97 19.01
N PRO A 105 -8.21 -1.20 19.63
CA PRO A 105 -9.35 -1.64 20.45
C PRO A 105 -10.71 -1.78 19.76
N TYR A 106 -10.83 -1.56 18.45
CA TYR A 106 -12.09 -1.62 17.68
C TYR A 106 -13.24 -0.72 18.18
N SER A 107 -13.02 0.10 19.20
CA SER A 107 -14.04 0.97 19.78
C SER A 107 -14.43 2.12 18.85
N GLY A 108 -13.67 2.36 17.78
CA GLY A 108 -13.85 3.48 16.87
C GLY A 108 -13.13 4.75 17.31
N GLU A 109 -13.40 5.84 16.61
CA GLU A 109 -12.75 7.14 16.76
C GLU A 109 -13.71 8.23 17.23
N LEU A 110 -13.25 9.03 18.19
CA LEU A 110 -14.00 10.14 18.77
C LEU A 110 -14.21 11.32 17.81
N SER A 111 -13.36 11.44 16.78
CA SER A 111 -13.38 12.55 15.81
C SER A 111 -14.36 12.34 14.65
N LYS A 112 -15.19 11.29 14.70
CA LYS A 112 -16.10 10.92 13.61
C LYS A 112 -17.54 11.33 13.91
N PRO A 113 -18.39 11.48 12.87
CA PRO A 113 -19.80 11.78 13.08
C PRO A 113 -20.50 10.78 14.01
N PRO A 114 -21.56 11.21 14.72
CA PRO A 114 -22.36 10.33 15.57
C PRO A 114 -22.80 9.07 14.82
N PHE A 115 -22.84 7.94 15.53
CA PHE A 115 -23.26 6.64 15.00
C PHE A 115 -22.41 6.07 13.85
N GLN A 116 -21.24 6.63 13.58
CA GLN A 116 -20.36 6.18 12.50
C GLN A 116 -19.00 5.64 12.95
N SER A 117 -18.64 5.81 14.24
CA SER A 117 -17.42 5.19 14.76
C SER A 117 -17.43 4.93 16.25
N PHE A 118 -17.07 5.89 17.12
CA PHE A 118 -16.92 5.60 18.55
C PHE A 118 -18.17 4.95 19.18
N GLY A 119 -18.03 3.75 19.76
CA GLY A 119 -19.12 2.92 20.29
C GLY A 119 -19.86 2.06 19.25
N PHE A 120 -19.59 2.26 17.96
CA PHE A 120 -20.18 1.57 16.80
C PHE A 120 -19.15 0.83 15.94
N GLY A 121 -17.86 0.89 16.30
CA GLY A 121 -16.78 0.19 15.61
C GLY A 121 -15.86 1.11 14.79
N PRO A 122 -14.93 0.52 14.04
CA PRO A 122 -14.12 1.26 13.08
C PRO A 122 -14.99 1.95 12.02
N PRO A 123 -14.60 3.12 11.49
CA PRO A 123 -15.33 3.78 10.42
C PRO A 123 -15.53 2.85 9.22
N ARG A 124 -16.73 2.81 8.63
CA ARG A 124 -17.04 1.98 7.44
C ARG A 124 -16.03 2.13 6.28
N GLY A 125 -15.48 3.34 6.13
CA GLY A 125 -14.48 3.64 5.10
C GLY A 125 -13.14 2.92 5.30
N TYR A 126 -12.92 2.27 6.45
CA TYR A 126 -11.73 1.45 6.74
C TYR A 126 -11.80 0.09 6.05
N MET A 127 -13.00 -0.32 5.62
CA MET A 127 -13.24 -1.59 4.94
C MET A 127 -12.86 -2.82 5.77
N THR A 128 -12.93 -2.72 7.10
CA THR A 128 -12.51 -3.78 8.04
C THR A 128 -13.30 -5.08 7.92
N GLY A 129 -14.47 -5.05 7.26
CA GLY A 129 -15.28 -6.24 6.98
C GLY A 129 -15.05 -6.87 5.60
N PHE A 130 -14.17 -6.31 4.76
CA PHE A 130 -13.87 -6.86 3.44
C PHE A 130 -12.87 -8.01 3.56
N PRO A 131 -12.86 -9.02 2.67
CA PRO A 131 -11.78 -10.01 2.64
C PRO A 131 -10.42 -9.35 2.48
N HIS A 132 -9.46 -9.71 3.33
CA HIS A 132 -8.12 -9.13 3.42
C HIS A 132 -7.13 -10.14 4.00
N PHE A 133 -5.84 -9.84 3.97
CA PHE A 133 -4.79 -10.76 4.42
C PHE A 133 -4.70 -10.82 5.95
N LYS A 134 -4.52 -12.02 6.50
CA LYS A 134 -4.36 -12.22 7.95
C LYS A 134 -3.13 -11.51 8.52
N LYS A 135 -2.03 -11.47 7.78
CA LYS A 135 -0.75 -10.94 8.26
C LYS A 135 -0.11 -10.00 7.25
N THR A 136 0.57 -8.98 7.77
CA THR A 136 1.48 -8.14 6.99
C THR A 136 2.83 -8.05 7.66
N LYS A 137 3.87 -7.97 6.83
CA LYS A 137 5.22 -7.61 7.25
C LYS A 137 5.55 -6.26 6.62
N PHE A 138 5.82 -5.27 7.45
CA PHE A 138 6.19 -3.94 6.98
C PHE A 138 7.70 -3.80 7.12
N GLU A 139 8.38 -3.61 6.00
CA GLU A 139 9.80 -3.32 5.92
C GLU A 139 9.95 -1.88 5.44
N GLY A 140 10.63 -1.03 6.21
CA GLY A 140 10.69 0.38 5.82
C GLY A 140 11.86 1.15 6.38
N GLY A 141 12.30 2.10 5.56
CA GLY A 141 13.23 3.17 5.85
C GLY A 141 12.96 4.29 4.86
N PHE A 142 12.57 5.47 5.35
CA PHE A 142 12.21 6.59 4.47
C PHE A 142 13.33 6.83 3.44
N PRO A 143 13.02 6.90 2.13
CA PRO A 143 11.69 7.16 1.54
C PRO A 143 10.95 5.94 0.97
N ILE A 144 11.42 4.71 1.23
CA ILE A 144 10.84 3.49 0.67
C ILE A 144 10.19 2.63 1.77
N ALA A 145 8.98 2.17 1.49
CA ALA A 145 8.30 1.15 2.27
C ALA A 145 8.00 -0.08 1.41
N LYS A 146 8.08 -1.25 2.01
CA LYS A 146 7.71 -2.52 1.41
C LYS A 146 6.76 -3.26 2.36
N ILE A 147 5.68 -3.79 1.82
CA ILE A 147 4.69 -4.56 2.56
C ILE A 147 4.53 -5.91 1.89
N SER A 148 4.76 -6.99 2.64
CA SER A 148 4.39 -8.34 2.23
C SER A 148 3.07 -8.72 2.86
N PHE A 149 2.17 -9.30 2.07
CA PHE A 149 0.85 -9.74 2.50
C PHE A 149 0.80 -11.27 2.56
N GLU A 150 0.44 -11.83 3.71
CA GLU A 150 0.54 -13.27 3.98
C GLU A 150 -0.81 -13.85 4.38
N ASP A 151 -1.21 -14.91 3.65
CA ASP A 151 -2.37 -15.74 3.98
C ASP A 151 -2.26 -17.10 3.29
N ASP A 152 -2.53 -18.18 4.04
CA ASP A 152 -2.45 -19.55 3.53
C ASP A 152 -3.57 -19.86 2.52
N ASP A 153 -4.67 -19.11 2.55
CA ASP A 153 -5.83 -19.32 1.68
C ASP A 153 -5.67 -18.66 0.28
N PHE A 154 -4.76 -17.69 0.15
CA PHE A 154 -4.56 -16.96 -1.12
C PHE A 154 -3.53 -17.69 -2.00
N PRO A 155 -3.81 -17.97 -3.29
CA PRO A 155 -2.99 -18.85 -4.13
C PRO A 155 -1.74 -18.16 -4.73
N GLY A 156 -1.12 -17.24 -3.99
CA GLY A 156 0.06 -16.51 -4.43
C GLY A 156 0.68 -15.67 -3.32
N GLU A 157 1.86 -15.15 -3.58
CA GLU A 157 2.50 -14.16 -2.71
C GLU A 157 2.34 -12.77 -3.31
N VAL A 158 2.03 -11.80 -2.45
CA VAL A 158 1.83 -10.40 -2.85
C VAL A 158 2.74 -9.50 -2.04
N GLU A 159 3.47 -8.64 -2.74
CA GLU A 159 4.30 -7.59 -2.17
C GLU A 159 3.92 -6.25 -2.79
N MET A 160 3.95 -5.19 -1.98
CA MET A 160 3.79 -3.82 -2.43
C MET A 160 4.99 -3.00 -1.99
N ILE A 161 5.66 -2.35 -2.94
CA ILE A 161 6.62 -1.28 -2.68
C ILE A 161 5.86 0.04 -2.83
N ALA A 162 6.04 0.94 -1.88
CA ALA A 162 5.43 2.27 -1.89
C ALA A 162 6.48 3.33 -1.57
N PHE A 163 6.48 4.43 -2.32
CA PHE A 163 7.43 5.52 -2.12
C PHE A 163 6.95 6.84 -2.72
N ASN A 164 7.63 7.92 -2.34
CA ASN A 164 7.76 9.13 -3.13
C ASN A 164 9.26 9.41 -3.27
N PRO A 165 9.76 9.91 -4.41
CA PRO A 165 11.18 10.23 -4.55
C PRO A 165 11.60 11.25 -3.47
N PHE A 166 12.61 10.91 -2.67
CA PHE A 166 13.29 11.87 -1.81
C PHE A 166 14.77 11.83 -2.14
N ILE A 167 15.18 12.77 -2.98
CA ILE A 167 16.51 12.80 -3.59
C ILE A 167 17.22 14.06 -3.07
N PRO A 168 18.21 13.91 -2.18
CA PRO A 168 18.97 15.05 -1.67
C PRO A 168 19.49 15.93 -2.80
N LEU A 169 19.35 17.25 -2.64
CA LEU A 169 19.75 18.27 -3.61
C LEU A 169 19.00 18.27 -4.96
N ASN A 170 17.95 17.47 -5.11
CA ASN A 170 17.06 17.50 -6.26
C ASN A 170 15.63 17.81 -5.77
N ASP A 171 15.32 19.09 -5.63
CA ASP A 171 14.03 19.60 -5.18
C ASP A 171 12.92 19.30 -6.18
N ARG A 172 13.20 19.36 -7.48
CA ARG A 172 12.22 19.11 -8.55
C ARG A 172 11.60 17.73 -8.44
N ASP A 173 12.41 16.69 -8.38
CA ASP A 173 11.89 15.31 -8.31
C ASP A 173 11.39 14.98 -6.90
N SER A 174 11.97 15.60 -5.87
CA SER A 174 11.52 15.44 -4.47
C SER A 174 10.20 16.14 -4.15
N SER A 175 9.72 17.03 -5.02
CA SER A 175 8.48 17.79 -4.84
C SER A 175 7.35 17.28 -5.74
N ILE A 176 7.46 16.07 -6.30
CA ILE A 176 6.41 15.49 -7.12
C ILE A 176 5.18 15.18 -6.24
N PRO A 177 3.97 15.70 -6.56
CA PRO A 177 2.75 15.49 -5.79
C PRO A 177 2.13 14.12 -6.11
N ALA A 178 2.85 13.03 -5.84
CA ALA A 178 2.42 11.67 -6.13
C ALA A 178 2.85 10.67 -5.06
N ALA A 179 2.08 9.59 -4.94
CA ALA A 179 2.49 8.38 -4.24
C ALA A 179 2.65 7.27 -5.29
N PHE A 180 3.81 6.64 -5.32
CA PHE A 180 4.12 5.56 -6.25
C PHE A 180 3.94 4.23 -5.54
N PHE A 181 3.34 3.27 -6.24
CA PHE A 181 3.11 1.92 -5.77
C PHE A 181 3.51 0.92 -6.86
N GLU A 182 4.30 -0.07 -6.49
CA GLU A 182 4.64 -1.22 -7.34
C GLU A 182 4.16 -2.48 -6.63
N VAL A 183 3.25 -3.21 -7.26
CA VAL A 183 2.71 -4.47 -6.72
C VAL A 183 3.34 -5.63 -7.47
N LYS A 184 4.01 -6.52 -6.74
CA LYS A 184 4.62 -7.75 -7.26
C LYS A 184 3.80 -8.94 -6.78
N ILE A 185 3.51 -9.83 -7.72
CA ILE A 185 2.70 -11.02 -7.46
C ILE A 185 3.49 -12.23 -7.96
N ARG A 186 3.66 -13.23 -7.09
CA ARG A 186 4.25 -14.51 -7.44
C ARG A 186 3.21 -15.61 -7.31
N ASN A 187 2.87 -16.26 -8.43
CA ASN A 187 2.07 -17.46 -8.40
C ASN A 187 2.86 -18.60 -7.72
N THR A 188 2.37 -19.10 -6.60
CA THR A 188 2.96 -20.22 -5.85
C THR A 188 2.17 -21.52 -5.99
N SER A 189 1.04 -21.48 -6.71
CA SER A 189 0.22 -22.66 -7.00
C SER A 189 0.80 -23.51 -8.12
N ASP A 190 0.37 -24.76 -8.18
CA ASP A 190 0.67 -25.73 -9.26
C ASP A 190 -0.16 -25.49 -10.53
N LYS A 191 -1.13 -24.57 -10.46
CA LYS A 191 -2.05 -24.25 -11.55
C LYS A 191 -1.74 -22.88 -12.14
N ARG A 192 -2.19 -22.71 -13.38
CA ARG A 192 -2.13 -21.39 -14.03
C ARG A 192 -3.18 -20.48 -13.41
N THR A 193 -2.72 -19.57 -12.57
CA THR A 193 -3.55 -18.55 -11.93
C THR A 193 -3.28 -17.19 -12.58
N VAL A 194 -4.36 -16.46 -12.89
CA VAL A 194 -4.34 -15.06 -13.34
C VAL A 194 -4.71 -14.19 -12.15
N PHE A 195 -3.99 -13.08 -11.96
CA PHE A 195 -4.16 -12.16 -10.83
C PHE A 195 -4.57 -10.76 -11.31
#